data_AF-A0AAD3R637-F1
#
_entry.id   AF-A0AAD3R637-F1
#
_cell.length_a   1.000
_cell.length_b   1.000
_cell.length_c   1.000
_cell.angle_alpha   90.00
_cell.angle_beta   90.00
_cell.angle_gamma   90.00
#
_symmetry.space_group_name_H-M   'P 1'
#
loop_
_entity.id
_entity.type
_entity.pdbx_description
1 polymer ?
#
loop_
_entity_poly.entity_id
_entity_poly.type
_entity_poly.pdbx_seq_one_letter_code
_entity_poly.pdbx_strand_id
1 'polypeptide(L)'
;MAGIGSSNYWEDLRKQARQLENELDLKLVSFSKLCTSYSSSRDGHRGDTSDTTPLLNNSTQDRMFDTMSVEIEQLLAKLTAVNDKMAEYTNAPGTTSLNAALMHTLQRHRDILQDYTHEFHKTKGNFLAIREREDLLGSVRKDIETYKSGSGVNNRRTELFLKEHEHLRNSDRLMDDTI
;
A
#
# COMPACT_ATOMS: atom_id res chain seq x y z
N MET A 1 19.81 -32.33 38.54
CA MET A 1 18.65 -32.58 37.66
C MET A 1 18.28 -31.32 36.86
N ALA A 2 19.18 -30.79 36.01
CA ALA A 2 18.96 -29.51 35.29
C ALA A 2 18.71 -29.66 33.78
N GLY A 3 18.70 -30.88 33.23
CA GLY A 3 18.66 -31.11 31.77
C GLY A 3 17.27 -31.11 31.13
N ILE A 4 16.20 -31.38 31.88
CA ILE A 4 14.84 -31.58 31.32
C ILE A 4 14.13 -30.23 31.10
N GLY A 5 14.36 -29.23 31.96
CA GLY A 5 13.73 -27.90 31.84
C GLY A 5 14.24 -27.10 30.64
N SER A 6 15.54 -27.12 30.38
CA SER A 6 16.17 -26.36 29.29
C SER A 6 15.79 -26.90 27.90
N SER A 7 15.71 -28.22 27.74
CA SER A 7 15.31 -28.84 26.47
C SER A 7 13.85 -28.55 26.10
N ASN A 8 12.94 -28.51 27.09
CA ASN A 8 11.54 -28.14 26.85
C ASN A 8 11.41 -26.67 26.46
N TYR A 9 12.17 -25.77 27.11
CA TYR A 9 12.16 -24.35 26.79
C TYR A 9 12.59 -24.06 25.34
N TRP A 10 13.65 -24.71 24.85
CA TRP A 10 14.06 -24.58 23.44
C TRP A 10 12.97 -25.04 22.47
N GLU A 11 12.33 -26.19 22.74
CA GLU A 11 11.24 -26.69 21.92
C GLU A 11 10.04 -25.73 21.88
N ASP A 12 9.72 -25.13 23.02
CA ASP A 12 8.61 -24.19 23.13
C ASP A 12 8.89 -22.88 22.38
N LEU A 13 10.13 -22.38 22.42
CA LEU A 13 10.56 -21.25 21.58
C LEU A 13 10.39 -21.58 20.09
N ARG A 14 10.78 -22.78 19.64
CA ARG A 14 10.63 -23.19 18.23
C ARG A 14 9.18 -23.29 17.80
N LYS A 15 8.32 -23.84 18.65
CA LYS A 15 6.87 -23.88 18.38
C LYS A 15 6.29 -22.46 18.29
N GLN A 16 6.71 -21.56 19.19
CA GLN A 16 6.26 -20.17 19.19
C GLN A 16 6.72 -19.43 17.93
N ALA A 17 7.98 -19.59 17.51
CA ALA A 17 8.49 -19.01 16.27
C ALA A 17 7.67 -19.49 15.07
N ARG A 18 7.47 -20.80 14.91
CA ARG A 18 6.65 -21.36 13.82
C ARG A 18 5.22 -20.85 13.81
N GLN A 19 4.62 -20.66 14.98
CA GLN A 19 3.27 -20.10 15.08
C GLN A 19 3.23 -18.65 14.58
N LEU A 20 4.20 -17.83 15.00
CA LEU A 20 4.31 -16.44 14.54
C LEU A 20 4.63 -16.35 13.04
N GLU A 21 5.47 -17.23 12.52
CA GLU A 21 5.79 -17.34 11.09
C GLU A 21 4.53 -17.67 10.27
N ASN A 22 3.73 -18.64 10.69
CA ASN A 22 2.47 -18.98 10.02
C ASN A 22 1.46 -17.83 10.05
N GLU A 23 1.39 -17.11 11.17
CA GLU A 23 0.51 -15.94 11.29
C GLU A 23 0.99 -14.79 10.38
N LEU A 24 2.30 -14.55 10.33
CA LEU A 24 2.93 -13.58 9.42
C LEU A 24 2.64 -13.91 7.96
N ASP A 25 2.80 -15.17 7.53
CA ASP A 25 2.52 -15.60 6.16
C ASP A 25 1.08 -15.27 5.75
N LEU A 26 0.10 -15.67 6.57
CA LEU A 26 -1.32 -15.41 6.32
C LEU A 26 -1.63 -13.91 6.27
N LYS A 27 -1.03 -13.12 7.17
CA LYS A 27 -1.23 -11.67 7.23
C LYS A 27 -0.57 -10.96 6.05
N LEU A 28 0.63 -11.36 5.64
CA LEU A 28 1.34 -10.79 4.49
C LEU A 28 0.62 -11.08 3.17
N VAL A 29 0.11 -12.30 2.98
CA VAL A 29 -0.73 -12.63 1.82
C VAL A 29 -1.97 -11.74 1.77
N SER A 30 -2.65 -11.56 2.90
CA SER A 30 -3.85 -10.71 2.98
C SER A 30 -3.53 -9.23 2.76
N PHE A 31 -2.40 -8.76 3.29
CA PHE A 31 -1.90 -7.40 3.12
C PHE A 31 -1.56 -7.10 1.67
N SER A 32 -0.84 -8.02 1.00
CA SER A 32 -0.50 -7.91 -0.42
C SER A 32 -1.74 -7.88 -1.32
N LYS A 33 -2.77 -8.68 -1.00
CA LYS A 33 -4.08 -8.63 -1.68
C LYS A 33 -4.76 -7.27 -1.50
N LEU A 34 -4.75 -6.70 -0.30
CA LEU A 34 -5.28 -5.35 -0.06
C LEU A 34 -4.57 -4.32 -0.95
N CYS A 35 -3.23 -4.35 -1.01
CA CYS A 35 -2.44 -3.45 -1.86
C CYS A 35 -2.72 -3.62 -3.37
N THR A 36 -2.85 -4.87 -3.82
CA THR A 36 -3.15 -5.15 -5.24
C THR A 36 -4.57 -4.71 -5.59
N SER A 37 -5.55 -4.97 -4.72
CA SER A 37 -6.95 -4.56 -4.92
C SER A 37 -7.10 -3.03 -5.01
N TYR A 38 -6.30 -2.29 -4.23
CA TYR A 38 -6.24 -0.83 -4.27
C TYR A 38 -5.82 -0.32 -5.66
N SER A 39 -4.90 -1.02 -6.30
CA SER A 39 -4.41 -0.73 -7.66
C SER A 39 -5.45 -1.09 -8.73
N SER A 40 -6.06 -2.28 -8.63
CA SER A 40 -7.00 -2.80 -9.64
C SER A 40 -8.35 -2.08 -9.67
N SER A 41 -8.82 -1.55 -8.54
CA SER A 41 -10.12 -0.86 -8.47
C SER A 41 -10.19 0.39 -9.36
N ARG A 42 -9.06 0.90 -9.87
CA ARG A 42 -8.99 2.25 -10.45
C ARG A 42 -8.44 2.31 -11.88
N ASP A 43 -7.78 1.25 -12.36
CA ASP A 43 -7.35 1.12 -13.76
C ASP A 43 -8.54 0.79 -14.71
N GLY A 44 -9.68 0.39 -14.15
CA GLY A 44 -10.93 0.13 -14.89
C GLY A 44 -11.78 1.38 -15.23
N HIS A 45 -11.39 2.59 -14.80
CA HIS A 45 -12.13 3.84 -15.09
C HIS A 45 -11.53 4.60 -16.27
N ARG A 46 -11.41 3.94 -17.43
CA ARG A 46 -11.10 4.61 -18.71
C ARG A 46 -12.31 4.84 -19.62
N GLY A 47 -13.53 4.57 -19.15
CA GLY A 47 -14.73 4.98 -19.86
C GLY A 47 -15.99 4.51 -19.16
N ASP A 48 -16.51 5.31 -18.24
CA ASP A 48 -17.92 5.68 -18.25
C ASP A 48 -18.15 6.83 -17.28
N THR A 49 -18.93 7.79 -17.73
CA THR A 49 -19.50 8.87 -16.93
C THR A 49 -20.40 8.32 -15.83
N SER A 50 -19.90 8.23 -14.61
CA SER A 50 -20.73 8.27 -13.41
C SER A 50 -19.92 8.85 -12.26
N ASP A 51 -20.27 10.07 -11.87
CA ASP A 51 -20.09 10.55 -10.51
C ASP A 51 -20.54 9.46 -9.52
N THR A 52 -19.85 9.36 -8.38
CA THR A 52 -20.10 8.44 -7.25
C THR A 52 -19.50 7.03 -7.32
N THR A 53 -18.17 6.91 -7.35
CA THR A 53 -17.47 5.81 -6.65
C THR A 53 -16.72 6.38 -5.43
N PRO A 54 -16.83 5.75 -4.25
CA PRO A 54 -16.88 6.50 -3.00
C PRO A 54 -15.48 6.81 -2.49
N LEU A 55 -15.19 8.08 -2.22
CA LEU A 55 -14.08 8.49 -1.34
C LEU A 55 -14.12 7.74 0.02
N LEU A 56 -15.31 7.30 0.42
CA LEU A 56 -15.55 6.42 1.58
C LEU A 56 -14.85 5.06 1.49
N ASN A 57 -14.77 4.46 0.29
CA ASN A 57 -14.10 3.17 0.09
C ASN A 57 -12.58 3.29 0.21
N ASN A 58 -12.03 4.45 -0.16
CA ASN A 58 -10.61 4.75 0.02
C ASN A 58 -10.29 4.87 1.53
N SER A 59 -11.10 5.64 2.26
CA SER A 59 -10.91 5.85 3.70
C SER A 59 -10.99 4.56 4.53
N THR A 60 -11.83 3.61 4.13
CA THR A 60 -11.91 2.29 4.80
C THR A 60 -10.72 1.40 4.45
N GLN A 61 -10.30 1.37 3.18
CA GLN A 61 -9.09 0.64 2.77
C GLN A 61 -7.83 1.20 3.42
N ASP A 62 -7.70 2.52 3.53
CA ASP A 62 -6.59 3.20 4.21
C ASP A 62 -6.52 2.80 5.69
N ARG A 63 -7.66 2.83 6.39
CA ARG A 63 -7.72 2.37 7.79
C ARG A 63 -7.39 0.90 7.97
N MET A 64 -7.86 0.04 7.06
CA MET A 64 -7.52 -1.39 7.06
C MET A 64 -6.02 -1.58 6.82
N PHE A 65 -5.44 -0.84 5.89
CA PHE A 65 -4.01 -0.87 5.60
C PHE A 65 -3.18 -0.46 6.82
N ASP A 66 -3.53 0.64 7.48
CA ASP A 66 -2.84 1.11 8.69
C ASP A 66 -2.93 0.07 9.81
N THR A 67 -4.13 -0.49 10.03
CA THR A 67 -4.37 -1.50 11.06
C THR A 67 -3.54 -2.76 10.78
N MET A 68 -3.60 -3.30 9.56
CA MET A 68 -2.84 -4.49 9.18
C MET A 68 -1.33 -4.24 9.22
N SER A 69 -0.87 -3.04 8.86
CA SER A 69 0.54 -2.65 8.96
C SER A 69 1.03 -2.73 10.41
N VAL A 70 0.27 -2.16 11.35
CA VAL A 70 0.62 -2.20 12.78
C VAL A 70 0.59 -3.64 13.31
N GLU A 71 -0.40 -4.45 12.92
CA GLU A 71 -0.46 -5.86 13.32
C GLU A 71 0.75 -6.66 12.83
N ILE A 72 1.16 -6.48 11.57
CA ILE A 72 2.34 -7.14 11.01
C ILE A 72 3.61 -6.67 11.72
N GLU A 73 3.75 -5.36 11.97
CA GLU A 73 4.88 -4.82 12.74
C GLU A 73 4.97 -5.43 14.14
N GLN A 74 3.84 -5.62 14.82
CA GLN A 74 3.78 -6.28 16.12
C GLN A 74 4.17 -7.75 16.04
N LEU A 75 3.75 -8.47 14.99
CA LEU A 75 4.13 -9.87 14.78
C LEU A 75 5.63 -10.02 14.49
N LEU A 76 6.19 -9.14 13.65
CA LEU A 76 7.63 -9.09 13.38
C LEU A 76 8.43 -8.80 14.66
N ALA A 77 7.97 -7.84 15.48
CA ALA A 77 8.61 -7.54 16.76
C ALA A 77 8.56 -8.73 17.73
N LYS A 78 7.43 -9.44 17.81
CA LYS A 78 7.30 -10.67 18.62
C LYS A 78 8.22 -11.77 18.14
N LEU A 79 8.30 -12.02 16.82
CA LEU A 79 9.18 -13.04 16.25
C LEU A 79 10.66 -12.69 16.48
N THR A 80 11.02 -11.41 16.37
CA THR A 80 12.36 -10.91 16.73
C THR A 80 12.69 -11.25 18.18
N ALA A 81 11.80 -10.93 19.13
CA ALA A 81 12.02 -11.23 20.54
C ALA A 81 12.14 -12.74 20.84
N VAL A 82 11.44 -13.59 20.09
CA VAL A 82 11.58 -15.05 20.20
C VAL A 82 12.93 -15.51 19.66
N ASN A 83 13.36 -14.99 18.51
CA ASN A 83 14.68 -15.27 17.94
C ASN A 83 15.83 -14.81 18.84
N ASP A 84 15.66 -13.69 19.55
CA ASP A 84 16.63 -13.21 20.54
C ASP A 84 16.74 -14.15 21.74
N LYS A 85 15.61 -14.63 22.28
CA LYS A 85 15.59 -15.66 23.34
C LYS A 85 16.23 -16.97 22.89
N MET A 86 16.01 -17.37 21.64
CA MET A 86 16.72 -18.52 21.06
C MET A 86 18.23 -18.28 20.98
N ALA A 87 18.66 -17.07 20.60
CA ALA A 87 20.06 -16.69 20.57
C ALA A 87 20.69 -16.75 21.96
N GLU A 88 20.01 -16.22 22.99
CA GLU A 88 20.45 -16.33 24.38
C GLU A 88 20.62 -17.79 24.81
N TYR A 89 19.65 -18.66 24.44
CA TYR A 89 19.71 -20.09 24.74
C TYR A 89 20.91 -20.79 24.08
N THR A 90 21.20 -20.48 22.81
CA THR A 90 22.33 -21.08 22.08
C THR A 90 23.70 -20.64 22.62
N ASN A 91 23.79 -19.45 23.22
CA ASN A 91 25.00 -18.94 23.85
C ASN A 91 25.16 -19.37 25.33
N ALA A 92 24.19 -20.08 25.92
CA ALA A 92 24.23 -20.48 27.31
C ALA A 92 25.32 -21.55 27.58
N PRO A 93 26.15 -21.39 28.64
CA PRO A 93 27.21 -22.35 28.96
C PRO A 93 26.62 -23.72 29.35
N GLY A 94 27.05 -24.78 28.65
CA GLY A 94 26.62 -26.17 28.88
C GLY A 94 26.00 -26.89 27.67
N THR A 95 25.84 -26.20 26.52
CA THR A 95 25.19 -26.72 25.30
C THR A 95 26.16 -27.18 24.20
N THR A 96 27.45 -27.33 24.51
CA THR A 96 28.57 -27.43 23.54
C THR A 96 28.43 -28.54 22.49
N SER A 97 27.80 -29.70 22.78
CA SER A 97 27.66 -30.80 21.81
C SER A 97 26.48 -30.65 20.84
N LEU A 98 25.47 -29.86 21.18
CA LEU A 98 24.27 -29.62 20.34
C LEU A 98 24.35 -28.30 19.57
N ASN A 99 25.42 -27.52 19.78
CA ASN A 99 25.52 -26.13 19.39
C ASN A 99 25.36 -25.91 17.87
N ALA A 100 25.94 -26.77 17.03
CA ALA A 100 25.84 -26.64 15.56
C ALA A 100 24.40 -26.75 15.03
N ALA A 101 23.62 -27.73 15.49
CA ALA A 101 22.24 -27.92 15.05
C ALA A 101 21.31 -26.81 15.56
N LEU A 102 21.55 -26.34 16.79
CA LEU A 102 20.83 -25.21 17.39
C LEU A 102 21.12 -23.91 16.64
N MET A 103 22.41 -23.62 16.36
CA MET A 103 22.86 -22.46 15.57
C MET A 103 22.25 -22.46 14.17
N HIS A 104 22.25 -23.60 13.48
CA HIS A 104 21.64 -23.71 12.15
C HIS A 104 20.13 -23.46 12.19
N THR A 105 19.44 -24.00 13.19
CA THR A 105 18.00 -23.79 13.37
C THR A 105 17.69 -22.31 13.64
N LEU A 106 18.45 -21.67 14.53
CA LEU A 106 18.33 -20.24 14.81
C LEU A 106 18.61 -19.39 13.58
N GLN A 107 19.66 -19.72 12.81
CA GLN A 107 20.00 -19.02 11.59
C GLN A 107 18.82 -19.08 10.60
N ARG A 108 18.21 -20.26 10.43
CA ARG A 108 17.03 -20.40 9.58
C ARG A 108 15.87 -19.50 10.02
N HIS A 109 15.57 -19.42 11.32
CA HIS A 109 14.53 -18.54 11.84
C HIS A 109 14.85 -17.04 11.63
N ARG A 110 16.13 -16.66 11.68
CA ARG A 110 16.57 -15.29 11.34
C ARG A 110 16.41 -14.97 9.87
N ASP A 111 16.77 -15.90 8.99
CA ASP A 111 16.60 -15.74 7.54
C ASP A 111 15.10 -15.58 7.19
N ILE A 112 14.24 -16.41 7.79
CA ILE A 112 12.77 -16.31 7.61
C ILE A 112 12.26 -14.95 8.08
N LEU A 113 12.65 -14.49 9.27
CA LEU A 113 12.26 -13.19 9.79
C LEU A 113 12.71 -12.05 8.85
N GLN A 114 13.93 -12.15 8.31
CA GLN A 114 14.45 -11.17 7.36
C GLN A 114 13.64 -11.16 6.06
N ASP A 115 13.29 -12.32 5.52
CA ASP A 115 12.46 -12.45 4.32
C ASP A 115 11.08 -11.80 4.53
N TYR A 116 10.39 -12.11 5.64
CA TYR A 116 9.10 -11.49 5.97
C TYR A 116 9.21 -9.98 6.17
N THR A 117 10.27 -9.52 6.85
CA THR A 117 10.52 -8.10 7.04
C THR A 117 10.71 -7.40 5.70
N HIS A 118 11.49 -7.99 4.79
CA HIS A 118 11.72 -7.43 3.47
C HIS A 118 10.43 -7.39 2.64
N GLU A 119 9.66 -8.48 2.62
CA GLU A 119 8.39 -8.56 1.90
C GLU A 119 7.38 -7.52 2.41
N PHE A 120 7.27 -7.37 3.73
CA PHE A 120 6.41 -6.37 4.35
C PHE A 120 6.76 -4.96 3.87
N HIS A 121 8.02 -4.56 3.99
CA HIS A 121 8.46 -3.22 3.61
C HIS A 121 8.32 -2.97 2.11
N LYS A 122 8.61 -3.97 1.27
CA LYS A 122 8.39 -3.89 -0.18
C LYS A 122 6.92 -3.65 -0.51
N THR A 123 6.03 -4.41 0.11
CA THR A 123 4.58 -4.31 -0.12
C THR A 123 4.00 -2.99 0.40
N LYS A 124 4.43 -2.57 1.60
CA LYS A 124 4.06 -1.30 2.22
C LYS A 124 4.52 -0.10 1.38
N GLY A 125 5.78 -0.13 0.94
CA GLY A 125 6.36 0.91 0.08
C GLY A 125 5.65 1.02 -1.27
N ASN A 126 5.30 -0.10 -1.89
CA ASN A 126 4.51 -0.11 -3.12
C ASN A 126 3.14 0.56 -2.92
N PHE A 127 2.42 0.21 -1.85
CA PHE A 127 1.13 0.83 -1.55
C PHE A 127 1.25 2.35 -1.35
N LEU A 128 2.23 2.81 -0.58
CA LEU A 128 2.45 4.23 -0.33
C LEU A 128 2.76 4.99 -1.62
N ALA A 129 3.57 4.42 -2.52
CA ALA A 129 3.87 5.02 -3.82
C ALA A 129 2.63 5.13 -4.70
N ILE A 130 1.76 4.12 -4.69
CA ILE A 130 0.49 4.15 -5.43
C ILE A 130 -0.46 5.18 -4.84
N ARG A 131 -0.56 5.27 -3.51
CA ARG A 131 -1.36 6.27 -2.82
C ARG A 131 -0.89 7.70 -3.14
N GLU A 132 0.42 7.96 -3.04
CA GLU A 132 1.00 9.27 -3.35
C GLU A 132 0.73 9.68 -4.80
N ARG A 133 0.88 8.75 -5.74
CA ARG A 133 0.51 8.98 -7.15
C ARG A 133 -0.95 9.38 -7.30
N GLU A 134 -1.85 8.75 -6.56
CA GLU A 134 -3.28 9.07 -6.60
C GLU A 134 -3.60 10.43 -5.97
N ASP A 135 -2.97 10.79 -4.86
CA ASP A 135 -3.15 12.11 -4.23
C ASP A 135 -2.75 13.24 -5.20
N LEU A 136 -1.64 13.06 -5.91
CA LEU A 136 -1.19 13.98 -6.96
C LEU A 136 -2.20 14.06 -8.13
N LEU A 137 -2.67 12.93 -8.64
CA LEU A 137 -3.66 12.89 -9.73
C LEU A 137 -5.02 13.48 -9.31
N GLY A 138 -5.44 13.26 -8.07
CA GLY A 138 -6.65 13.85 -7.49
C GLY A 138 -6.59 15.37 -7.44
N SER A 139 -5.44 15.93 -7.00
CA SER A 139 -5.20 17.37 -7.02
C SER A 139 -5.28 17.94 -8.43
N VAL A 140 -4.58 17.32 -9.39
CA VAL A 140 -4.57 17.76 -10.79
C VAL A 140 -5.97 17.72 -11.40
N ARG A 141 -6.77 16.68 -11.12
CA ARG A 141 -8.17 16.60 -11.61
C ARG A 141 -9.03 17.74 -11.06
N LYS A 142 -8.90 18.05 -9.76
CA LYS A 142 -9.61 19.15 -9.12
C LYS A 142 -9.19 20.50 -9.71
N ASP A 143 -7.90 20.70 -9.98
CA ASP A 143 -7.39 21.92 -10.59
C ASP A 143 -7.91 22.08 -12.03
N ILE A 144 -7.93 21.00 -12.82
CA ILE A 144 -8.51 20.97 -14.17
C ILE A 144 -10.02 21.27 -14.12
N GLU A 145 -10.76 20.65 -13.20
CA GLU A 145 -12.19 20.87 -13.05
C GLU A 145 -12.49 22.31 -12.62
N THR A 146 -11.69 22.86 -11.70
CA THR A 146 -11.78 24.27 -11.27
C THR A 146 -11.47 25.21 -12.43
N TYR A 147 -10.43 24.91 -13.22
CA TYR A 147 -10.09 25.69 -14.41
C TYR A 147 -11.20 25.61 -15.47
N LYS A 148 -11.75 24.43 -15.75
CA LYS A 148 -12.85 24.23 -16.71
C LYS A 148 -14.14 24.93 -16.25
N SER A 149 -14.48 24.84 -14.97
CA SER A 149 -15.67 25.45 -14.38
C SER A 149 -15.55 26.97 -14.29
N GLY A 150 -14.37 27.49 -13.93
CA GLY A 150 -14.06 28.93 -13.95
C GLY A 150 -13.93 29.49 -15.38
N SER A 151 -13.40 28.69 -16.30
CA SER A 151 -13.39 28.95 -17.74
C SER A 151 -14.81 29.02 -18.29
N GLY A 152 -15.80 28.28 -17.78
CA GLY A 152 -17.19 28.37 -18.24
C GLY A 152 -17.81 29.79 -18.17
N VAL A 153 -17.32 30.67 -17.29
CA VAL A 153 -17.80 32.07 -17.20
C VAL A 153 -17.03 33.01 -18.15
N ASN A 154 -15.71 32.82 -18.28
CA ASN A 154 -14.86 33.62 -19.18
C ASN A 154 -14.98 33.17 -20.65
N ASN A 155 -15.12 31.87 -20.89
CA ASN A 155 -15.32 31.26 -22.18
C ASN A 155 -16.72 31.53 -22.72
N ARG A 156 -17.76 31.64 -21.88
CA ARG A 156 -19.08 32.08 -22.36
C ARG A 156 -19.03 33.50 -22.94
N ARG A 157 -18.22 34.39 -22.36
CA ARG A 157 -17.96 35.73 -22.89
C ARG A 157 -17.13 35.66 -24.19
N THR A 158 -16.09 34.83 -24.24
CA THR A 158 -15.27 34.62 -25.45
C THR A 158 -16.07 33.99 -26.60
N GLU A 159 -16.90 32.99 -26.31
CA GLU A 159 -17.82 32.36 -27.26
C GLU A 159 -18.87 33.35 -27.78
N LEU A 160 -19.36 34.25 -26.92
CA LEU A 160 -20.24 35.35 -27.35
C LEU A 160 -19.53 36.26 -28.35
N PHE A 161 -18.31 36.71 -28.04
CA PHE A 161 -17.55 37.59 -28.94
C PHE A 161 -17.18 36.90 -30.26
N LEU A 162 -16.83 35.61 -30.23
CA LEU A 162 -16.56 34.82 -31.43
C LEU A 162 -17.82 34.72 -32.31
N LYS A 163 -18.98 34.49 -31.70
CA LYS A 163 -20.26 34.43 -32.40
C LYS A 163 -20.65 35.78 -33.01
N GLU A 164 -20.48 36.88 -32.28
CA GLU A 164 -20.72 38.23 -32.81
C GLU A 164 -19.80 38.55 -33.99
N HIS A 165 -18.52 38.18 -33.91
CA HIS A 165 -17.57 38.39 -34.99
C HIS A 165 -17.94 37.58 -36.26
N GLU A 166 -18.43 36.36 -36.09
CA GLU A 166 -18.95 35.56 -37.20
C GLU A 166 -20.20 36.19 -37.83
N HIS A 167 -21.13 36.69 -37.01
CA HIS A 167 -22.32 37.42 -37.49
C HIS A 167 -21.94 38.67 -38.29
N LEU A 168 -20.99 39.48 -37.80
CA LEU A 168 -20.50 40.67 -38.49
C LEU A 168 -19.89 40.31 -39.85
N ARG A 169 -19.01 39.31 -39.90
CA ARG A 169 -18.38 38.86 -41.14
C ARG A 169 -19.39 38.30 -42.14
N ASN A 170 -20.44 37.62 -41.67
CA ASN A 170 -21.49 37.12 -42.53
C ASN A 170 -22.39 38.25 -43.06
N SER A 171 -22.69 39.25 -42.23
CA SER A 171 -23.41 40.45 -42.65
C SER A 171 -22.65 41.23 -43.72
N ASP A 172 -21.33 41.39 -43.55
CA ASP A 172 -20.45 42.10 -44.48
C ASP A 172 -20.47 41.44 -45.88
N ARG A 173 -20.39 40.10 -45.92
CA ARG A 173 -20.48 39.35 -47.19
C ARG A 173 -21.85 39.46 -47.87
N LEU A 174 -22.93 39.48 -47.10
CA LEU A 174 -24.28 39.66 -47.66
C LEU A 174 -24.49 41.07 -48.21
N MET A 175 -23.87 42.08 -47.58
CA MET A 175 -23.90 43.46 -48.09
C MET A 175 -23.12 43.59 -49.41
N ASP A 176 -21.96 42.94 -49.52
CA ASP A 176 -21.18 42.88 -50.78
C ASP A 176 -21.94 42.16 -51.91
N ASP A 177 -22.72 41.12 -51.60
CA ASP A 177 -23.54 40.38 -52.58
C ASP A 177 -24.78 41.16 -53.08
N THR A 178 -25.10 42.33 -52.50
CA THR A 178 -26.29 43.12 -52.83
C THR A 178 -25.98 44.37 -53.69
N ILE A 179 -24.78 44.46 -54.29
CA ILE A 179 -24.39 45.51 -55.27
C ILE A 179 -24.25 44.90 -56.67
#